data_AF-J5PPV6-F1
#
_entry.id   AF-J5PPV6-F1
#
_cell.length_a   1.000
_cell.length_b   1.000
_cell.length_c   1.000
_cell.angle_alpha   90.00
_cell.angle_beta   90.00
_cell.angle_gamma   90.00
#
_symmetry.space_group_name_H-M   'P 1'
#
loop_
_entity.id
_entity.type
_entity.pdbx_description
1 polymer ?
#
loop_
_entity_poly.entity_id
_entity_poly.type
_entity_poly.pdbx_seq_one_letter_code
_entity_poly.pdbx_strand_id
1 'polypeptide(L)'
;MSMENAVRDTSEDDEVYADQEQKRAALGHLKEAWADAWAEGIDGDCLAQASLFVALTELVSTYGEDATARFAESLPRRIAAGEFSVILSRQ
;
A
#
# COMPACT_ATOMS: atom_id res chain seq x y z
N MET A 1 -21.66 35.87 -13.60
CA MET A 1 -21.51 35.14 -12.33
C MET A 1 -22.67 34.18 -12.21
N SER A 2 -22.57 32.87 -12.07
CA SER A 2 -21.53 31.85 -12.24
C SER A 2 -22.30 30.55 -12.03
N MET A 3 -22.52 29.76 -13.09
CA MET A 3 -23.15 28.43 -13.04
C MET A 3 -22.18 27.39 -13.62
N GLU A 4 -20.91 27.49 -13.25
CA GLU A 4 -19.81 26.64 -13.80
C GLU A 4 -19.13 25.75 -12.74
N ASN A 5 -19.63 25.71 -11.49
CA ASN A 5 -18.93 25.03 -10.39
C ASN A 5 -19.59 23.75 -9.85
N ALA A 6 -20.70 23.26 -10.44
CA ALA A 6 -21.41 22.09 -9.91
C ALA A 6 -20.95 20.73 -10.47
N VAL A 7 -20.22 20.72 -11.59
CA VAL A 7 -19.75 19.48 -12.26
C VAL A 7 -18.35 19.06 -11.80
N ARG A 8 -17.65 19.91 -11.03
CA ARG A 8 -16.23 19.75 -10.71
C ARG A 8 -15.96 19.18 -9.30
N ASP A 9 -16.99 19.01 -8.49
CA ASP A 9 -16.89 18.60 -7.08
C ASP A 9 -17.18 17.09 -6.88
N THR A 10 -17.99 16.48 -7.75
CA THR A 10 -18.35 15.06 -7.64
C THR A 10 -17.26 14.10 -8.14
N SER A 11 -16.44 14.51 -9.10
CA SER A 11 -15.44 13.62 -9.73
C SER A 11 -14.23 13.32 -8.84
N GLU A 12 -13.76 14.28 -8.04
CA GLU A 12 -12.60 14.09 -7.16
C GLU A 12 -12.95 13.18 -5.97
N ASP A 13 -14.16 13.33 -5.41
CA ASP A 13 -14.68 12.45 -4.35
C ASP A 13 -14.89 11.01 -4.84
N ASP A 14 -15.42 10.84 -6.06
CA ASP A 14 -15.59 9.53 -6.69
C ASP A 14 -14.24 8.84 -6.97
N GLU A 15 -13.23 9.59 -7.43
CA GLU A 15 -11.87 9.08 -7.66
C GLU A 15 -11.19 8.65 -6.35
N VAL A 16 -11.25 9.48 -5.29
CA VAL A 16 -10.70 9.14 -3.96
C VAL A 16 -11.37 7.90 -3.39
N TYR A 17 -12.69 7.77 -3.55
CA TYR A 17 -13.42 6.59 -3.11
C TYR A 17 -13.00 5.33 -3.86
N ALA A 18 -12.86 5.40 -5.19
CA ALA A 18 -12.36 4.29 -6.01
C ALA A 18 -10.94 3.88 -5.61
N ASP A 19 -10.07 4.85 -5.31
CA ASP A 19 -8.70 4.63 -4.86
C ASP A 19 -8.63 3.89 -3.52
N GLN A 20 -9.50 4.26 -2.57
CA GLN A 20 -9.61 3.59 -1.27
C GLN A 20 -10.14 2.17 -1.42
N GLU A 21 -11.14 1.96 -2.29
CA GLU A 21 -11.68 0.62 -2.55
C GLU A 21 -10.65 -0.28 -3.20
N GLN A 22 -9.90 0.23 -4.20
CA GLN A 22 -8.81 -0.51 -4.82
C GLN A 22 -7.72 -0.88 -3.82
N LYS A 23 -7.34 0.04 -2.92
CA LYS A 23 -6.38 -0.24 -1.84
C LYS A 23 -6.90 -1.32 -0.88
N ARG A 24 -8.19 -1.28 -0.52
CA ARG A 24 -8.81 -2.30 0.34
C ARG A 24 -8.84 -3.67 -0.33
N ALA A 25 -9.22 -3.74 -1.61
CA ALA A 25 -9.23 -4.97 -2.38
C ALA A 25 -7.83 -5.58 -2.49
N ALA A 26 -6.81 -4.77 -2.80
CA ALA A 26 -5.42 -5.21 -2.83
C ALA A 26 -4.96 -5.77 -1.47
N LEU A 27 -5.30 -5.11 -0.37
CA LEU A 27 -5.00 -5.61 0.98
C LEU A 27 -5.72 -6.93 1.29
N GLY A 28 -6.94 -7.12 0.79
CA GLY A 28 -7.67 -8.39 0.90
C GLY A 28 -6.91 -9.52 0.22
N HIS A 29 -6.55 -9.34 -1.05
CA HIS A 29 -5.78 -10.32 -1.82
C HIS A 29 -4.43 -10.66 -1.17
N LEU A 30 -3.73 -9.66 -0.64
CA LEU A 30 -2.46 -9.89 0.05
C LEU A 30 -2.63 -10.71 1.34
N LYS A 31 -3.71 -10.48 2.10
CA LYS A 31 -4.00 -11.28 3.31
C LYS A 31 -4.32 -12.73 2.98
N GLU A 32 -5.09 -12.95 1.93
CA GLU A 32 -5.41 -14.31 1.44
C GLU A 32 -4.14 -15.04 1.01
N ALA A 33 -3.30 -14.41 0.17
CA ALA A 33 -2.02 -14.97 -0.24
C ALA A 33 -1.10 -15.29 0.96
N TRP A 34 -1.15 -14.46 2.00
CA TRP A 34 -0.41 -14.73 3.24
C TRP A 34 -0.92 -15.94 4.00
N ALA A 35 -2.24 -16.10 4.08
CA ALA A 35 -2.87 -17.25 4.74
C ALA A 35 -2.53 -18.56 4.00
N ASP A 36 -2.56 -18.54 2.68
CA ASP A 36 -2.20 -19.68 1.83
C ASP A 36 -0.73 -20.06 2.01
N ALA A 37 0.17 -19.09 1.98
CA ALA A 37 1.60 -19.32 2.20
C ALA A 37 1.90 -19.94 3.58
N TRP A 38 1.18 -19.52 4.63
CA TRP A 38 1.30 -20.16 5.94
C TRP A 38 0.76 -21.59 5.95
N ALA A 39 -0.33 -21.88 5.23
CA ALA A 39 -0.84 -23.23 5.09
C ALA A 39 0.15 -24.16 4.37
N GLU A 40 0.97 -23.61 3.46
CA GLU A 40 2.07 -24.31 2.78
C GLU A 40 3.34 -24.45 3.64
N GLY A 41 3.38 -23.82 4.82
CA GLY A 41 4.53 -23.86 5.72
C GLY A 41 5.66 -22.90 5.36
N ILE A 42 5.38 -21.86 4.57
CA ILE A 42 6.34 -20.81 4.24
C ILE A 42 6.57 -19.92 5.45
N ASP A 43 7.84 -19.65 5.77
CA ASP A 43 8.23 -18.77 6.85
C ASP A 43 7.80 -17.31 6.59
N GLY A 44 7.28 -16.65 7.63
CA GLY A 44 6.74 -15.30 7.53
C GLY A 44 7.78 -14.24 7.16
N ASP A 45 9.03 -14.39 7.61
CA ASP A 45 10.11 -13.44 7.29
C ASP A 45 10.51 -13.59 5.82
N CYS A 46 10.59 -14.83 5.32
CA CYS A 46 10.82 -15.11 3.91
C CYS A 46 9.74 -14.48 3.02
N LEU A 47 8.47 -14.63 3.38
CA LEU A 47 7.35 -14.07 2.63
C LEU A 47 7.35 -12.53 2.65
N ALA A 48 7.69 -11.93 3.79
CA ALA A 48 7.82 -10.48 3.90
C ALA A 48 8.94 -9.93 3.01
N GLN A 49 10.10 -10.58 2.98
CA GLN A 49 11.22 -10.21 2.12
C GLN A 49 10.87 -10.32 0.64
N ALA A 50 10.24 -11.43 0.24
CA ALA A 50 9.79 -11.64 -1.14
C ALA A 50 8.75 -10.58 -1.55
N SER A 51 7.79 -10.29 -0.67
CA SER A 51 6.77 -9.27 -0.90
C SER A 51 7.37 -7.87 -1.05
N LEU A 52 8.38 -7.52 -0.24
CA LEU A 52 9.08 -6.26 -0.38
C LEU A 52 9.82 -6.15 -1.72
N PHE A 53 10.47 -7.23 -2.17
CA PHE A 53 11.12 -7.28 -3.47
C PHE A 53 10.13 -7.04 -4.61
N VAL A 54 8.99 -7.74 -4.60
CA VAL A 54 7.93 -7.57 -5.61
C VAL A 54 7.38 -6.16 -5.60
N ALA A 55 7.06 -5.62 -4.43
CA ALA A 55 6.55 -4.25 -4.29
C ALA A 55 7.54 -3.21 -4.82
N LEU A 56 8.83 -3.31 -4.46
CA LEU A 56 9.85 -2.38 -4.96
C LEU A 56 10.06 -2.53 -6.47
N THR A 57 10.01 -3.75 -7.01
CA THR A 57 10.13 -3.99 -8.46
C THR A 57 8.98 -3.32 -9.22
N GLU A 58 7.74 -3.42 -8.71
CA GLU A 58 6.57 -2.77 -9.31
C GLU A 58 6.68 -1.25 -9.25
N LEU A 59 7.15 -0.69 -8.13
CA LEU A 59 7.39 0.76 -7.99
C LEU A 59 8.46 1.24 -8.97
N VAL A 60 9.57 0.51 -9.13
CA VAL A 60 10.62 0.85 -10.11
C VAL A 60 10.08 0.76 -11.55
N SER A 61 9.31 -0.28 -11.86
CA SER A 61 8.68 -0.45 -13.18
C SER A 61 7.72 0.70 -13.51
N THR A 62 6.93 1.13 -12.53
CA THR A 62 5.90 2.17 -12.71
C THR A 62 6.48 3.59 -12.71
N TYR A 63 7.41 3.88 -11.81
CA TYR A 63 7.86 5.24 -11.50
C TYR A 63 9.35 5.50 -11.77
N GLY A 64 10.14 4.45 -12.03
CA GLY A 64 11.58 4.52 -12.22
C GLY A 64 12.39 4.36 -10.92
N GLU A 65 13.69 4.09 -11.09
CA GLU A 65 14.64 3.83 -9.99
C GLU A 65 14.79 5.03 -9.06
N ASP A 66 15.02 6.23 -9.60
CA ASP A 66 15.24 7.44 -8.80
C ASP A 66 14.01 7.80 -7.95
N ALA A 67 12.81 7.72 -8.51
CA ALA A 67 11.58 8.01 -7.79
C ALA A 67 11.36 7.01 -6.64
N THR A 68 11.64 5.73 -6.90
CA THR A 68 11.51 4.66 -5.91
C THR A 68 12.55 4.79 -4.80
N ALA A 69 13.79 5.16 -5.14
CA ALA A 69 14.84 5.42 -4.16
C ALA A 69 14.45 6.56 -3.21
N ARG A 70 13.95 7.68 -3.74
CA ARG A 70 13.47 8.82 -2.93
C ARG A 70 12.28 8.45 -2.05
N PHE A 71 11.38 7.60 -2.53
CA PHE A 71 10.32 7.04 -1.69
C PHE A 71 10.91 6.22 -0.53
N ALA A 72 11.87 5.34 -0.83
CA ALA A 72 12.50 4.44 0.14
C ALA A 72 13.29 5.18 1.23
N GLU A 73 13.91 6.33 0.93
CA GLU A 73 14.58 7.20 1.91
C GLU A 73 13.69 7.59 3.09
N SER A 74 12.36 7.64 2.89
CA SER A 74 11.41 7.96 3.96
C SER A 74 11.18 6.80 4.93
N LEU A 75 11.42 5.55 4.51
CA LEU A 75 11.03 4.34 5.25
C LEU A 75 11.72 4.20 6.61
N PRO A 76 13.04 4.43 6.76
CA PRO A 76 13.70 4.32 8.06
C PRO A 76 13.07 5.21 9.13
N ARG A 77 12.72 6.45 8.76
CA ARG A 77 12.07 7.39 9.67
C ARG A 77 10.69 6.89 10.10
N ARG A 78 9.89 6.38 9.16
CA ARG A 78 8.54 5.86 9.39
C ARG A 78 8.55 4.60 10.26
N ILE A 79 9.50 3.70 10.01
CA ILE A 79 9.73 2.49 10.82
C ILE A 79 10.10 2.89 12.25
N ALA A 80 11.06 3.81 12.42
CA ALA A 80 11.48 4.28 13.75
C ALA A 80 10.35 5.03 14.49
N ALA A 81 9.45 5.69 13.77
CA ALA A 81 8.25 6.31 14.31
C ALA A 81 7.14 5.30 14.71
N GLY A 82 7.34 4.00 14.42
CA GLY A 82 6.39 2.96 14.77
C GLY A 82 5.19 2.83 13.82
N GLU A 83 5.22 3.46 12.63
CA GLU A 83 4.07 3.45 11.69
C GLU A 83 3.65 2.05 11.24
N PHE A 84 4.58 1.08 11.28
CA PHE A 84 4.33 -0.32 10.90
C PHE A 84 4.23 -1.25 12.12
N SER A 85 4.38 -0.70 13.32
CA SER A 85 4.17 -1.46 14.55
C SER A 85 2.67 -1.51 14.83
N VAL A 86 2.05 -2.65 14.58
CA VAL A 86 0.71 -2.91 15.10
C VAL A 86 0.85 -3.08 16.60
N ILE A 87 0.72 -1.98 17.36
CA ILE A 87 0.40 -2.10 18.78
C ILE A 87 -0.97 -2.78 18.78
N LEU A 88 -0.97 -4.09 19.03
CA LEU A 88 -2.15 -4.82 19.45
C LEU A 88 -2.66 -4.11 20.71
N SER A 89 -3.51 -3.12 20.50
CA SER A 89 -4.34 -2.56 21.56
C SER A 89 -5.23 -3.70 21.95
N ARG A 90 -4.80 -4.42 22.98
CA ARG A 90 -5.53 -5.50 23.63
C ARG A 90 -6.92 -4.96 23.99
N GLN A 91 -7.92 -5.28 23.17
CA GLN A 91 -9.34 -5.21 23.48
C GLN A 91 -9.89 -6.63 23.41
#